data_AF-H9XAC0-F1
#
_entry.id   AF-H9XAC0-F1
#
_cell.length_a   1.000
_cell.length_b   1.000
_cell.length_c   1.000
_cell.angle_alpha   90.00
_cell.angle_beta   90.00
_cell.angle_gamma   90.00
#
_symmetry.space_group_name_H-M   'P 1'
#
loop_
_entity.id
_entity.type
_entity.pdbx_description
1 polymer ?
#
loop_
_entity_poly.entity_id
_entity_poly.type
_entity_poly.pdbx_seq_one_letter_code
_entity_poly.pdbx_strand_id
1 'polypeptide(L)'
;SNTTTNTTVLDIRTPNLFDNKYYVDLVNRQGLFTSDQDLYTHSSTQAIVKKFADDQDLFFQKFAFAIVKMSQLSVLTGSKGEIRSNCSA
;
A
#
# COMPACT_ATOMS: atom_id res chain seq x y z
N SER A 1 -30.17 7.01 13.34
CA SER A 1 -29.53 7.20 12.03
C SER A 1 -28.94 5.87 11.60
N ASN A 2 -29.55 5.22 10.61
CA ASN A 2 -29.08 3.94 10.10
C ASN A 2 -27.94 4.21 9.12
N THR A 3 -26.71 4.31 9.63
CA THR A 3 -25.52 4.55 8.82
C THR A 3 -25.05 3.21 8.26
N THR A 4 -25.61 2.81 7.12
CA THR A 4 -25.07 1.66 6.38
C THR A 4 -23.69 2.05 5.86
N THR A 5 -22.63 1.58 6.53
CA THR A 5 -21.26 1.72 6.05
C THR A 5 -21.06 0.77 4.87
N ASN A 6 -21.23 1.27 3.65
CA ASN A 6 -20.97 0.52 2.41
C ASN A 6 -19.47 0.46 2.10
N THR A 7 -18.67 0.00 3.06
CA THR A 7 -17.23 -0.22 2.90
C THR A 7 -16.95 -1.71 2.88
N THR A 8 -15.95 -2.12 2.09
CA THR A 8 -15.42 -3.48 2.08
C THR A 8 -13.92 -3.45 2.35
N VAL A 9 -13.36 -4.62 2.64
CA VAL A 9 -11.93 -4.81 2.89
C VAL A 9 -11.15 -4.78 1.57
N LEU A 10 -9.93 -4.23 1.62
CA LEU A 10 -9.03 -4.16 0.46
C LEU A 10 -8.31 -5.48 0.19
N ASP A 11 -8.05 -6.25 1.27
CA ASP A 11 -7.50 -7.59 1.25
C ASP A 11 -8.57 -8.53 1.80
N ILE A 12 -9.01 -9.50 1.00
CA ILE A 12 -10.10 -10.42 1.38
C ILE A 12 -9.59 -11.64 2.15
N ARG A 13 -8.27 -11.89 2.14
CA ARG A 13 -7.64 -13.04 2.80
C ARG A 13 -7.27 -12.71 4.24
N THR A 14 -6.67 -11.55 4.47
CA THR A 14 -6.17 -11.13 5.78
C THR A 14 -6.41 -9.63 6.04
N PRO A 15 -7.68 -9.18 6.19
CA PRO A 15 -8.05 -7.76 6.21
C PRO A 15 -7.35 -6.86 7.25
N ASN A 16 -6.88 -7.46 8.35
CA ASN A 16 -6.31 -6.76 9.50
C ASN A 16 -4.83 -7.09 9.73
N LEU A 17 -4.20 -7.83 8.81
CA LEU A 17 -2.78 -8.18 8.90
C LEU A 17 -2.02 -7.54 7.75
N PHE A 18 -0.91 -6.88 8.07
CA PHE A 18 0.00 -6.39 7.05
C PHE A 18 0.89 -7.55 6.59
N ASP A 19 0.57 -8.13 5.44
CA ASP A 19 1.28 -9.26 4.85
C ASP A 19 1.26 -9.19 3.31
N ASN A 20 1.72 -10.25 2.65
CA ASN A 20 1.76 -10.29 1.20
C ASN A 20 0.46 -10.75 0.52
N LYS A 21 -0.64 -11.00 1.27
CA LYS A 21 -1.88 -11.52 0.71
C LYS A 21 -2.57 -10.52 -0.22
N TYR A 22 -2.35 -9.23 -0.04
CA TYR A 22 -2.66 -8.22 -1.04
C TYR A 22 -2.16 -8.62 -2.44
N TYR A 23 -0.90 -9.05 -2.60
CA TYR A 23 -0.37 -9.47 -3.92
C TYR A 23 -0.90 -10.83 -4.37
N VAL A 24 -1.20 -11.74 -3.43
CA VAL A 24 -1.87 -13.01 -3.72
C VAL A 24 -3.28 -12.76 -4.27
N ASP A 25 -4.01 -11.77 -3.74
CA ASP A 25 -5.32 -11.34 -4.27
C ASP A 25 -5.19 -10.90 -5.73
N LEU A 26 -4.18 -10.09 -6.07
CA LEU A 26 -4.00 -9.60 -7.44
C LEU A 26 -3.72 -10.72 -8.46
N VAL A 27 -2.89 -11.70 -8.08
CA VAL A 27 -2.60 -12.88 -8.91
C VAL A 27 -3.87 -13.70 -9.18
N ASN A 28 -4.76 -13.77 -8.19
CA ASN A 28 -6.05 -14.47 -8.29
C ASN A 28 -7.16 -13.62 -8.94
N ARG A 29 -6.84 -12.43 -9.45
CA ARG A 29 -7.80 -11.47 -10.02
C ARG A 29 -8.87 -11.00 -9.03
N GLN A 30 -8.46 -10.82 -7.77
CA GLN A 30 -9.31 -10.44 -6.64
C GLN A 30 -8.95 -9.04 -6.09
N GLY A 31 -8.21 -8.22 -6.84
CA GLY A 31 -7.96 -6.82 -6.44
C GLY A 31 -9.25 -6.01 -6.40
N LEU A 32 -9.44 -5.19 -5.36
CA LEU A 32 -10.68 -4.42 -5.18
C LEU A 32 -10.81 -3.29 -6.19
N PHE A 33 -9.74 -2.51 -6.38
CA PHE A 33 -9.74 -1.40 -7.33
C PHE A 33 -9.10 -1.79 -8.66
N THR A 34 -9.49 -1.08 -9.73
CA THR A 34 -8.83 -1.18 -11.03
C THR A 34 -7.33 -0.91 -10.91
N SER A 35 -6.92 0.08 -10.11
CA SER A 35 -5.51 0.39 -9.87
C SER A 35 -4.74 -0.76 -9.21
N ASP A 36 -5.39 -1.56 -8.37
CA ASP A 36 -4.78 -2.75 -7.77
C ASP A 36 -4.58 -3.82 -8.84
N GLN A 37 -5.65 -4.11 -9.58
CA GLN A 37 -5.62 -5.19 -10.58
C GLN A 37 -4.70 -4.88 -11.76
N ASP A 38 -4.54 -3.60 -12.09
CA ASP A 38 -3.64 -3.11 -13.14
C ASP A 38 -2.16 -3.40 -12.83
N LEU A 39 -1.77 -3.47 -11.56
CA LEU A 39 -0.41 -3.87 -11.19
C LEU A 39 -0.09 -5.29 -11.69
N TYR A 40 -1.08 -6.19 -11.72
CA TYR A 40 -0.90 -7.55 -12.21
C TYR A 40 -1.11 -7.69 -13.72
N THR A 41 -2.01 -6.92 -14.32
CA THR A 41 -2.28 -7.02 -15.77
C THR A 41 -1.25 -6.28 -16.61
N HIS A 42 -0.63 -5.22 -16.08
CA HIS A 42 0.36 -4.43 -16.79
C HIS A 42 1.72 -5.13 -16.87
N SER A 43 2.31 -5.16 -18.07
CA SER A 43 3.52 -5.96 -18.37
C SER A 43 4.75 -5.54 -17.56
N SER A 44 4.90 -4.25 -17.26
CA SER A 44 6.04 -3.72 -16.50
C SER A 44 6.01 -4.05 -15.01
N THR A 45 4.83 -4.31 -14.43
CA THR A 45 4.64 -4.51 -12.99
C THR A 45 4.29 -5.94 -12.62
N GLN A 46 3.75 -6.72 -13.56
CA GLN A 46 3.29 -8.09 -13.30
C GLN A 46 4.36 -8.98 -12.64
N ALA A 47 5.61 -8.89 -13.10
CA ALA A 47 6.70 -9.71 -12.55
C ALA A 47 7.02 -9.36 -11.09
N ILE A 48 6.84 -8.09 -10.69
CA ILE A 48 7.04 -7.64 -9.31
C ILE A 48 5.89 -8.16 -8.44
N VAL A 49 4.66 -8.06 -8.90
CA VAL A 49 3.48 -8.60 -8.19
C VAL A 49 3.64 -10.08 -7.90
N LYS A 50 4.04 -10.89 -8.90
CA LYS A 50 4.29 -12.32 -8.72
C LYS A 50 5.37 -12.59 -7.66
N LYS A 51 6.49 -11.86 -7.73
CA LYS A 51 7.56 -11.99 -6.73
C LYS A 51 7.10 -11.66 -5.31
N PHE A 52 6.31 -10.61 -5.13
CA PHE A 52 5.81 -10.26 -3.80
C PHE A 52 4.74 -11.24 -3.29
N ALA A 53 3.92 -11.80 -4.19
CA ALA A 53 2.98 -12.87 -3.82
C ALA A 53 3.69 -14.16 -3.38
N ASP A 54 4.84 -14.48 -3.99
CA ASP A 54 5.63 -15.67 -3.70
C ASP A 54 6.57 -15.50 -2.48
N ASP A 55 7.05 -14.27 -2.23
CA ASP A 55 8.07 -13.97 -1.21
C ASP A 55 7.67 -12.73 -0.37
N GLN A 56 7.19 -12.98 0.84
CA GLN A 56 6.78 -11.94 1.79
C GLN A 56 7.96 -11.13 2.33
N ASP A 57 9.12 -11.76 2.55
CA ASP A 57 10.29 -11.06 3.09
C ASP A 57 10.84 -10.07 2.06
N LEU A 58 10.83 -10.44 0.78
CA LEU A 58 11.15 -9.53 -0.32
C LEU A 58 10.15 -8.37 -0.39
N PHE A 59 8.84 -8.63 -0.25
CA PHE A 59 7.83 -7.57 -0.17
C PHE A 59 8.15 -6.60 0.98
N PHE A 60 8.33 -7.09 2.19
CA PHE A 60 8.60 -6.24 3.35
C PHE A 60 9.89 -5.44 3.20
N GLN A 61 10.97 -6.04 2.68
CA GLN A 61 12.22 -5.33 2.40
C GLN A 61 11.98 -4.16 1.42
N LYS A 62 11.26 -4.38 0.32
CA LYS A 62 10.99 -3.34 -0.66
C LYS A 62 10.01 -2.28 -0.15
N PHE A 63 9.01 -2.69 0.64
CA PHE A 63 8.07 -1.78 1.26
C PHE A 63 8.76 -0.81 2.23
N ALA A 64 9.61 -1.33 3.12
CA ALA A 64 10.38 -0.50 4.06
C ALA A 64 11.25 0.53 3.32
N PHE A 65 11.98 0.09 2.29
CA PHE A 65 12.79 0.98 1.46
C PHE A 65 11.95 2.06 0.77
N ALA A 66 10.82 1.68 0.17
CA ALA A 66 9.95 2.61 -0.55
C ALA A 66 9.33 3.67 0.37
N ILE A 67 8.86 3.29 1.56
CA ILE A 67 8.26 4.23 2.52
C ILE A 67 9.29 5.21 3.10
N VAL A 68 10.52 4.75 3.39
CA VAL A 68 11.62 5.65 3.81
C VAL A 68 11.97 6.64 2.69
N LYS A 69 12.03 6.17 1.44
CA LYS A 69 12.27 7.05 0.29
C LYS A 69 11.14 8.08 0.12
N MET A 70 9.89 7.65 0.29
CA MET A 70 8.72 8.51 0.19
C MET A 70 8.68 9.56 1.31
N SER A 71 9.06 9.21 2.54
CA SER A 71 9.03 10.13 3.69
C SER A 71 10.04 11.28 3.58
N GLN A 72 10.95 11.22 2.62
CA GLN A 72 11.97 12.26 2.38
C GLN A 72 11.56 13.24 1.27
N LEU A 73 10.41 13.04 0.62
CA LEU A 73 9.95 13.92 -0.45
C LEU A 73 9.53 15.28 0.11
N SER A 74 10.14 16.35 -0.43
CA SER A 74 9.75 17.75 -0.19
C SER A 74 9.68 18.16 1.30
N VAL A 75 10.50 17.55 2.15
CA VAL A 75 10.52 17.84 3.59
C VAL A 75 11.04 19.25 3.88
N LEU A 76 10.44 19.90 4.87
CA LEU A 76 10.94 21.16 5.42
C LEU A 76 12.00 20.86 6.48
N THR A 77 13.22 21.36 6.28
CA THR A 77 14.37 21.10 7.15
C THR A 77 15.05 22.40 7.59
N GLY A 78 15.82 22.34 8.68
CA GLY A 78 16.50 23.52 9.23
C GLY A 78 15.49 24.52 9.79
N SER A 79 15.56 25.78 9.35
CA SER A 79 14.64 26.84 9.75
C SER A 79 13.41 26.96 8.85
N LYS A 80 13.20 26.05 7.88
CA LYS A 80 12.02 26.06 7.02
C LYS A 80 10.83 25.43 7.75
N GLY A 81 9.68 26.09 7.71
CA GLY A 81 8.44 25.62 8.35
C GLY A 81 8.34 26.02 9.83
N GLU A 82 7.53 25.28 10.58
CA GLU A 82 7.29 25.49 12.00
C GLU A 82 7.04 24.16 12.72
N ILE A 83 7.31 24.13 14.02
CA ILE A 83 6.88 23.03 14.90
C ILE A 83 5.48 23.39 15.39
N ARG A 84 4.45 22.77 14.80
CA ARG A 84 3.05 23.03 15.14
C ARG A 84 2.75 22.57 16.57
N SER A 85 2.11 23.43 17.35
CA SER A 85 1.55 23.08 18.67
C SER A 85 0.28 22.25 18.57
N ASN A 86 -0.46 22.38 17.45
CA ASN A 86 -1.63 21.60 17.10
C ASN A 86 -1.61 21.31 15.59
N CYS A 87 -1.66 20.03 15.20
CA CYS A 87 -1.63 19.60 13.80
C CYS A 87 -2.87 20.01 12.99
N SER A 88 -3.97 20.38 13.65
CA SER A 88 -5.25 20.72 13.03
C SER A 88 -5.62 22.21 13.14
N ALA A 89 -4.77 23.02 13.77
CA ALA A 89 -4.97 24.46 13.89
C ALA A 89 -4.64 25.19 12.58
#